data_AF-A0A836WNE5-F1
#
_entry.id   AF-A0A836WNE5-F1
#
_cell.length_a   1.000
_cell.length_b   1.000
_cell.length_c   1.000
_cell.angle_alpha   90.00
_cell.angle_beta   90.00
_cell.angle_gamma   90.00
#
_symmetry.space_group_name_H-M   'P 1'
#
loop_
_entity.id
_entity.type
_entity.pdbx_description
1 polymer ?
#
loop_
_entity_poly.entity_id
_entity_poly.type
_entity_poly.pdbx_seq_one_letter_code
_entity_poly.pdbx_strand_id
1 'polypeptide(L)'
;MGFVLTVRRGRSVVFLLTAALLAVYAWPRVIVRLLGAASPWSSYLYQYGMGLIVFLAGVAVILRADACRPGRGREGFWLVILFAGFVFFAALHALWILVAVGIPYLGECR
;
A
#
# COMPACT_ATOMS: atom_id res chain seq x y z
N MET A 1 31.56 21.43 -8.82
CA MET A 1 30.87 20.15 -8.54
C MET A 1 29.53 20.28 -7.80
N GLY A 2 29.27 21.32 -7.00
CA GLY A 2 27.99 21.46 -6.26
C GLY A 2 26.72 21.69 -7.10
N PHE A 3 26.81 22.40 -8.23
CA PHE A 3 25.66 22.74 -9.08
C PHE A 3 25.03 21.52 -9.80
N VAL A 4 25.84 20.51 -10.14
CA VAL A 4 25.35 19.29 -10.81
C VAL A 4 24.56 18.40 -9.84
N LEU A 5 24.95 18.38 -8.56
CA LEU A 5 24.29 17.61 -7.51
C LEU A 5 22.91 18.20 -7.15
N THR A 6 22.79 19.53 -7.08
CA THR A 6 21.50 20.20 -6.84
C THR A 6 20.53 20.01 -8.01
N VAL A 7 21.01 20.13 -9.26
CA VAL A 7 20.17 19.90 -10.46
C VAL A 7 19.72 18.44 -10.58
N ARG A 8 20.60 17.46 -10.31
CA ARG A 8 20.21 16.03 -10.28
C ARG A 8 19.17 15.75 -9.21
N ARG A 9 19.33 16.32 -8.01
CA ARG A 9 18.38 16.14 -6.90
C ARG A 9 17.01 16.75 -7.22
N GLY A 10 16.98 17.94 -7.84
CA GLY A 10 15.73 18.58 -8.27
C GLY A 10 14.96 17.77 -9.30
N ARG A 11 15.64 17.20 -10.32
CA ARG A 11 15.00 16.36 -11.34
C ARG A 11 14.44 15.06 -10.78
N SER A 12 15.16 14.41 -9.85
CA SER A 12 14.68 13.19 -9.19
C SER A 12 13.46 13.45 -8.31
N VAL A 13 13.42 14.57 -7.58
CA VAL A 13 12.27 14.93 -6.73
C VAL A 13 11.03 15.20 -7.59
N VAL A 14 11.15 15.97 -8.68
CA VAL A 14 10.04 16.22 -9.59
C VAL A 14 9.51 14.90 -10.17
N PHE A 15 10.39 14.01 -10.62
CA PHE A 15 9.99 12.71 -11.15
C PHE A 15 9.23 11.87 -10.11
N LEU A 16 9.73 11.80 -8.86
CA LEU A 16 9.07 11.05 -7.79
C LEU A 16 7.69 11.63 -7.44
N LEU A 17 7.57 12.95 -7.38
CA LEU A 17 6.30 13.63 -7.12
C LEU A 17 5.30 13.37 -8.26
N THR A 18 5.74 13.50 -9.52
CA THR A 18 4.88 13.19 -10.68
C THR A 18 4.44 11.73 -10.66
N ALA A 19 5.35 10.78 -10.40
CA ALA A 19 5.02 9.37 -10.31
C ALA A 19 4.03 9.08 -9.16
N ALA A 20 4.20 9.70 -8.00
CA ALA A 20 3.28 9.57 -6.86
C ALA A 20 1.90 10.11 -7.19
N LEU A 21 1.80 11.30 -7.79
CA LEU A 21 0.54 11.89 -8.22
C LEU A 21 -0.16 11.03 -9.26
N LEU A 22 0.58 10.52 -10.24
CA LEU A 22 0.05 9.60 -11.25
C LEU A 22 -0.44 8.30 -10.62
N ALA A 23 0.29 7.72 -9.66
CA ALA A 23 -0.16 6.53 -8.96
C ALA A 23 -1.47 6.78 -8.21
N VAL A 24 -1.55 7.85 -7.40
CA VAL A 24 -2.75 8.23 -6.65
C VAL A 24 -3.94 8.50 -7.57
N TYR A 25 -3.70 9.09 -8.74
CA TYR A 25 -4.75 9.39 -9.71
C TYR A 25 -5.18 8.16 -10.52
N ALA A 26 -4.23 7.38 -11.06
CA ALA A 26 -4.52 6.29 -11.98
C ALA A 26 -5.02 5.04 -11.26
N TRP A 27 -4.46 4.72 -10.09
CA TRP A 27 -4.76 3.51 -9.32
C TRP A 27 -6.26 3.30 -9.06
N PRO A 28 -7.01 4.25 -8.47
CA PRO A 28 -8.44 4.07 -8.24
C PRO A 28 -9.23 3.92 -9.56
N ARG A 29 -8.82 4.61 -10.63
CA ARG A 29 -9.50 4.50 -11.93
C ARG A 29 -9.32 3.15 -12.58
N VAL A 30 -8.11 2.58 -12.50
CA VAL A 30 -7.83 1.24 -13.03
C VAL A 30 -8.67 0.22 -12.27
N ILE A 31 -8.70 0.28 -10.94
CA ILE A 31 -9.48 -0.65 -10.12
C ILE A 31 -10.97 -0.55 -10.42
N VAL A 32 -11.54 0.65 -10.44
CA VAL A 32 -12.97 0.85 -10.72
C VAL A 32 -13.33 0.40 -12.14
N ARG A 33 -12.44 0.55 -13.12
CA ARG A 33 -12.65 0.04 -14.48
C ARG A 33 -12.66 -1.49 -14.55
N LEU A 34 -11.85 -2.17 -13.73
CA LEU A 34 -11.72 -3.62 -13.73
C LEU A 34 -12.83 -4.32 -12.93
N LEU A 35 -13.23 -3.74 -11.79
CA LEU A 35 -14.08 -4.42 -10.80
C LEU A 35 -15.43 -3.71 -10.56
N GLY A 36 -15.59 -2.49 -11.05
CA GLY A 36 -16.78 -1.66 -10.84
C GLY A 36 -16.75 -0.89 -9.52
N ALA A 37 -17.39 0.29 -9.49
CA ALA A 37 -17.38 1.17 -8.32
C ALA A 37 -18.12 0.59 -7.09
N ALA A 38 -19.11 -0.27 -7.33
CA ALA A 38 -19.92 -0.89 -6.27
C ALA A 38 -19.29 -2.17 -5.69
N SER A 39 -18.23 -2.70 -6.30
CA SER A 39 -17.60 -3.92 -5.81
C SER A 39 -16.83 -3.64 -4.51
N PRO A 40 -17.05 -4.41 -3.42
CA PRO A 40 -16.29 -4.25 -2.19
C PRO A 40 -14.78 -4.53 -2.40
N TRP A 41 -14.46 -5.35 -3.41
CA TRP A 41 -13.09 -5.63 -3.81
C TRP A 41 -12.37 -4.42 -4.40
N SER A 42 -13.11 -3.45 -4.98
CA SER A 42 -12.53 -2.20 -5.48
C SER A 42 -11.99 -1.36 -4.34
N SER A 43 -12.77 -1.17 -3.27
CA SER A 43 -12.34 -0.46 -2.07
C SER A 43 -11.18 -1.17 -1.37
N TYR A 44 -11.26 -2.50 -1.28
CA TYR A 44 -10.18 -3.33 -0.71
C TYR A 44 -8.86 -3.19 -1.46
N LEU A 45 -8.85 -3.36 -2.78
CA LEU A 45 -7.63 -3.25 -3.60
C LEU A 45 -7.11 -1.82 -3.66
N TYR A 46 -7.99 -0.82 -3.56
CA TYR A 46 -7.56 0.56 -3.43
C TYR A 46 -6.78 0.75 -2.13
N GLN A 47 -7.38 0.38 -0.99
CA GLN A 47 -6.80 0.59 0.33
C GLN A 47 -5.52 -0.22 0.55
N TYR A 48 -5.54 -1.53 0.32
CA TYR A 48 -4.37 -2.39 0.57
C TYR A 48 -3.37 -2.37 -0.58
N GLY A 49 -3.80 -2.16 -1.83
CA GLY A 49 -2.87 -2.02 -2.96
C GLY A 49 -2.07 -0.72 -2.87
N MET A 50 -2.76 0.42 -2.70
CA MET A 50 -2.07 1.71 -2.52
C MET A 50 -1.30 1.73 -1.19
N GLY A 51 -1.90 1.17 -0.14
CA GLY A 51 -1.26 1.01 1.16
C GLY A 51 0.03 0.19 1.10
N LEU A 52 0.08 -0.89 0.31
CA LEU A 52 1.28 -1.71 0.13
C LEU A 52 2.43 -0.90 -0.50
N ILE A 53 2.14 -0.08 -1.52
CA ILE A 53 3.17 0.76 -2.15
C ILE A 53 3.77 1.74 -1.13
N VAL A 54 2.91 2.42 -0.36
CA VAL A 54 3.37 3.37 0.68
C VAL A 54 4.13 2.64 1.79
N PHE A 55 3.61 1.49 2.23
CA PHE A 55 4.25 0.65 3.24
C PHE A 55 5.65 0.21 2.81
N LEU A 56 5.81 -0.32 1.58
CA LEU A 56 7.11 -0.73 1.04
C LEU A 56 8.05 0.46 0.86
N ALA A 57 7.55 1.64 0.48
CA ALA A 57 8.36 2.85 0.43
C ALA A 57 8.89 3.21 1.83
N GLY A 58 8.05 3.13 2.87
CA GLY A 58 8.45 3.30 4.27
C GLY A 58 9.50 2.28 4.70
N VAL A 59 9.30 1.00 4.38
CA VAL A 59 10.27 -0.07 4.64
C VAL A 59 11.61 0.23 3.95
N ALA A 60 11.59 0.67 2.69
CA ALA A 60 12.82 1.04 1.97
C ALA A 60 13.55 2.21 2.64
N VAL A 61 12.82 3.18 3.20
CA VAL A 61 13.42 4.31 3.94
C VAL A 61 14.07 3.84 5.22
N ILE A 62 13.39 3.04 6.06
CA ILE A 62 13.96 2.60 7.35
C ILE A 62 15.19 1.71 7.16
N LEU A 63 15.22 0.89 6.11
CA LEU A 63 16.36 0.04 5.78
C LEU A 63 17.55 0.88 5.26
N ARG A 64 17.28 1.88 4.40
CA ARG A 64 18.33 2.79 3.89
C ARG A 64 18.87 3.75 4.94
N ALA A 65 18.05 4.12 5.92
CA ALA A 65 18.44 4.96 7.03
C ALA A 65 19.17 4.18 8.14
N ASP A 66 19.41 2.87 7.95
CA ASP A 66 20.02 1.99 8.94
C ASP A 66 19.27 1.93 10.29
N ALA A 67 18.02 2.38 10.31
CA ALA A 67 17.15 2.35 11.50
C ALA A 67 16.72 0.92 11.86
N CYS A 68 16.72 0.03 10.87
CA CYS A 68 16.54 -1.41 11.04
C CYS A 68 17.56 -2.13 10.15
N ARG A 69 18.42 -2.96 10.74
CA ARG A 69 19.41 -3.75 10.01
C ARG A 69 19.16 -5.24 10.27
N PRO A 70 18.66 -5.98 9.27
CA PRO A 70 18.48 -7.43 9.37
C PRO A 70 19.77 -8.11 9.81
N GLY A 71 19.66 -9.06 10.75
CA GLY A 71 20.81 -9.80 11.29
C GLY A 71 21.40 -9.23 12.59
N ARG A 72 20.99 -8.04 13.07
CA ARG A 72 21.34 -7.56 14.41
C ARG A 72 20.23 -7.84 15.41
N GLY A 73 20.49 -8.77 16.33
CA GLY A 73 19.60 -9.06 17.45
C GLY A 73 18.17 -9.34 16.99
N ARG A 74 17.19 -8.62 17.55
CA ARG A 74 15.76 -8.79 17.26
C ARG A 74 15.22 -7.86 16.17
N GLU A 75 16.05 -7.05 15.52
CA GLU A 75 15.59 -6.10 14.49
C GLU A 75 14.94 -6.81 13.30
N GLY A 76 15.51 -7.94 12.85
CA GLY A 76 14.91 -8.76 11.79
C GLY A 76 13.57 -9.38 12.19
N PHE A 77 13.41 -9.76 13.46
CA PHE A 77 12.14 -10.27 13.99
C PHE A 77 11.05 -9.19 13.96
N TRP A 78 11.37 -7.96 14.35
CA TRP A 78 10.44 -6.84 14.26
C TRP A 78 10.08 -6.49 12.83
N LEU A 79 11.03 -6.61 11.88
CA LEU A 79 10.73 -6.45 10.47
C LEU A 79 9.74 -7.52 9.98
N VAL A 80 9.91 -8.78 10.38
CA VAL A 80 8.94 -9.85 10.08
C VAL A 80 7.57 -9.54 10.68
N ILE A 81 7.50 -9.10 11.95
CA ILE A 81 6.23 -8.68 12.57
C ILE A 81 5.56 -7.55 11.80
N LEU A 82 6.34 -6.56 11.32
CA LEU A 82 5.82 -5.44 10.57
C LEU A 82 5.12 -5.90 9.27
N PHE A 83 5.75 -6.80 8.51
CA PHE A 83 5.13 -7.41 7.34
C PHE A 83 3.94 -8.30 7.70
N ALA A 84 4.08 -9.12 8.76
CA ALA A 84 3.00 -9.98 9.24
C ALA A 84 1.76 -9.17 9.66
N GLY A 85 1.93 -8.01 10.28
CA GLY A 85 0.86 -7.10 10.65
C GLY A 85 0.10 -6.56 9.44
N PHE A 86 0.81 -6.13 8.40
CA PHE A 86 0.18 -5.69 7.15
C PHE A 86 -0.65 -6.82 6.51
N VAL A 87 -0.06 -8.01 6.38
CA VAL A 87 -0.73 -9.18 5.80
C VAL A 87 -1.92 -9.62 6.65
N PHE A 88 -1.78 -9.62 7.97
CA PHE A 88 -2.85 -9.96 8.91
C PHE A 88 -4.05 -9.04 8.73
N PHE A 89 -3.85 -7.72 8.72
CA PHE A 89 -4.95 -6.77 8.53
C PHE A 89 -5.58 -6.86 7.15
N ALA A 90 -4.80 -7.09 6.09
CA ALA A 90 -5.32 -7.31 4.74
C ALA A 90 -6.18 -8.58 4.68
N ALA A 91 -5.68 -9.69 5.20
CA ALA A 91 -6.40 -10.96 5.24
C ALA A 91 -7.66 -10.89 6.09
N LEU A 92 -7.59 -10.27 7.27
CA LEU A 92 -8.75 -10.08 8.15
C LEU A 92 -9.84 -9.27 7.45
N HIS A 93 -9.49 -8.19 6.76
CA HIS A 93 -10.47 -7.38 6.03
C HIS A 93 -11.05 -8.14 4.84
N ALA A 94 -10.24 -8.87 4.07
CA ALA A 94 -10.74 -9.73 3.00
C ALA A 94 -11.72 -10.80 3.53
N LEU A 95 -11.41 -11.41 4.69
CA LEU A 95 -12.30 -12.34 5.37
C LEU A 95 -13.63 -11.67 5.73
N TRP A 96 -13.60 -10.45 6.28
CA TRP A 96 -14.82 -9.71 6.60
C TRP A 96 -15.67 -9.38 5.37
N ILE A 97 -15.05 -9.09 4.23
CA ILE A 97 -15.79 -8.90 2.96
C ILE A 97 -16.51 -10.20 2.57
N LEU A 98 -15.81 -11.33 2.63
CA LEU A 98 -16.40 -12.64 2.31
C LEU A 98 -17.56 -12.98 3.25
N VAL A 99 -17.38 -12.76 4.55
CA VAL A 99 -18.43 -12.97 5.56
C VAL A 99 -19.63 -12.04 5.30
N ALA A 100 -19.38 -10.74 5.05
CA ALA A 100 -20.43 -9.77 4.80
C ALA A 100 -21.24 -10.07 3.52
N VAL A 101 -20.58 -10.54 2.45
CA VAL A 101 -21.27 -10.91 1.20
C VAL A 101 -22.02 -12.25 1.36
N GLY A 102 -21.56 -13.13 2.24
CA GLY A 102 -22.18 -14.44 2.48
C GLY A 102 -23.36 -14.44 3.45
N ILE A 103 -23.49 -13.41 4.30
CA ILE A 103 -24.61 -13.30 5.25
C ILE A 103 -25.78 -12.59 4.55
N PRO A 104 -26.95 -13.24 4.40
CA PRO A 104 -28.14 -12.57 3.88
C PRO A 104 -28.52 -11.44 4.84
N TYR A 105 -28.68 -10.24 4.30
CA TYR A 105 -29.23 -9.14 5.07
C TYR A 105 -30.73 -9.37 5.24
N LEU A 106 -31.28 -9.09 6.42
CA LEU A 106 -32.71 -9.27 6.75
C LEU A 106 -33.70 -8.43 5.90
N GLY A 107 -33.22 -7.83 4.80
CA GLY A 107 -33.98 -6.96 3.90
C GLY A 107 -34.20 -7.55 2.51
N GLU A 108 -34.19 -8.87 2.35
CA GLU A 108 -34.77 -9.48 1.14
C GLU A 108 -36.28 -9.15 1.08
N CYS A 109 -36.63 -8.09 0.35
CA CYS A 109 -37.86 -8.07 -0.44
C CYS A 109 -37.66 -9.03 -1.61
N ARG A 110 -38.00 -10.31 -1.42
CA ARG A 110 -38.48 -11.13 -2.54
C ARG A 110 -39.83 -10.61 -3.01
#